data_AF-A0A822GZY4-F1
#
_entry.id   AF-A0A822GZY4-F1
#
_cell.length_a   1.000
_cell.length_b   1.000
_cell.length_c   1.000
_cell.angle_alpha   90.00
_cell.angle_beta   90.00
_cell.angle_gamma   90.00
#
_symmetry.space_group_name_H-M   'P 1'
#
loop_
_entity.id
_entity.type
_entity.pdbx_description
1 polymer ?
#
loop_
_entity_poly.entity_id
_entity_poly.type
_entity_poly.pdbx_seq_one_letter_code
_entity_poly.pdbx_strand_id
1 'polypeptide(L)'
;TPPFPSYVSGHSTFGSATFEMLRLFYKTDQVHFEFRSDEYNGITKDSITGLVRPVRTRQYQSFSQAEDENYRSRIYLGVHWRIDQEEGKIMGRNIASYIFKKMT
;
A
#
# COMPACT_ATOMS: atom_id res chain seq x y z
N THR A 1 8.00 -13.11 -10.07
CA THR A 1 6.96 -13.48 -9.08
C THR A 1 7.62 -13.81 -7.76
N PRO A 2 7.05 -13.44 -6.59
CA PRO A 2 7.58 -13.84 -5.28
C PRO A 2 7.45 -15.36 -5.03
N PRO A 3 8.29 -15.96 -4.16
CA PRO A 3 8.35 -17.40 -3.93
C PRO A 3 7.32 -17.88 -2.88
N PHE A 4 6.05 -17.53 -3.06
CA PHE A 4 4.93 -17.96 -2.21
C PHE A 4 3.61 -17.96 -2.99
N PRO A 5 2.57 -18.69 -2.52
CA PRO A 5 1.25 -18.69 -3.16
C PRO A 5 0.64 -17.28 -3.27
N SER A 6 -0.17 -17.04 -4.30
CA SER A 6 -0.70 -15.70 -4.60
C SER A 6 -1.88 -15.28 -3.70
N TYR A 7 -2.66 -16.22 -3.16
CA TYR A 7 -3.89 -15.92 -2.43
C TYR A 7 -3.69 -15.98 -0.90
N VAL A 8 -4.11 -14.98 -0.13
CA VAL A 8 -4.47 -13.61 -0.56
C VAL A 8 -3.22 -12.75 -0.82
N SER A 9 -3.39 -11.59 -1.45
CA SER A 9 -2.28 -10.67 -1.67
C SER A 9 -1.81 -10.05 -0.36
N GLY A 10 -0.60 -10.41 0.08
CA GLY A 10 0.01 -9.81 1.28
C GLY A 10 0.15 -8.28 1.19
N HIS A 11 0.48 -7.74 0.02
CA HIS A 11 0.52 -6.28 -0.18
C HIS A 11 -0.85 -5.64 0.07
N SER A 12 -1.92 -6.24 -0.46
CA SER A 12 -3.28 -5.76 -0.22
C SER A 12 -3.63 -5.84 1.27
N THR A 13 -3.38 -6.98 1.92
CA THR A 13 -3.70 -7.17 3.34
C THR A 13 -2.97 -6.18 4.25
N PHE A 14 -1.64 -6.03 4.10
CA PHE A 14 -0.87 -5.11 4.93
C PHE A 14 -1.15 -3.64 4.61
N GLY A 15 -1.31 -3.30 3.32
CA GLY A 15 -1.68 -1.95 2.89
C GLY A 15 -3.04 -1.54 3.46
N SER A 16 -4.05 -2.40 3.31
CA SER A 16 -5.39 -2.16 3.84
C SER A 16 -5.44 -2.09 5.36
N ALA A 17 -4.70 -2.95 6.07
CA ALA A 17 -4.61 -2.84 7.53
C ALA A 17 -4.00 -1.49 7.96
N THR A 18 -2.96 -1.04 7.26
CA THR A 18 -2.30 0.25 7.54
C THR A 18 -3.25 1.42 7.32
N PHE A 19 -3.86 1.52 6.14
CA PHE A 19 -4.75 2.64 5.82
C PHE A 19 -6.06 2.62 6.63
N GLU A 20 -6.55 1.44 7.03
CA GLU A 20 -7.68 1.35 7.94
C GLU A 20 -7.34 1.84 9.34
N MET A 21 -6.17 1.48 9.87
CA MET A 21 -5.71 2.03 11.15
C MET A 21 -5.61 3.55 11.11
N LEU A 22 -5.09 4.12 10.00
CA LEU A 22 -5.01 5.57 9.82
C LEU A 22 -6.40 6.22 9.77
N ARG A 23 -7.35 5.62 9.04
CA ARG A 23 -8.75 6.07 9.01
C ARG A 23 -9.39 6.07 10.39
N LEU A 24 -9.21 4.99 11.15
CA LEU A 24 -9.75 4.87 12.51
C LEU A 24 -9.12 5.87 13.47
N PHE A 25 -7.80 6.05 13.38
CA PHE A 25 -7.04 6.98 14.24
C PHE A 25 -7.42 8.44 13.97
N TYR A 26 -7.38 8.89 12.71
CA TYR A 26 -7.73 10.25 12.32
C TYR A 26 -9.23 10.51 12.26
N LYS A 27 -10.05 9.45 12.35
CA LYS A 27 -11.52 9.48 12.21
C LYS A 27 -11.98 10.06 10.87
N THR A 28 -11.17 9.92 9.83
CA THR A 28 -11.46 10.39 8.46
C THR A 28 -10.63 9.63 7.43
N ASP A 29 -11.17 9.47 6.23
CA ASP A 29 -10.42 9.02 5.04
C ASP A 29 -9.75 10.17 4.28
N GLN A 30 -10.28 11.39 4.45
CA GLN A 30 -9.93 12.57 3.65
C GLN A 30 -8.69 13.27 4.23
N VAL A 31 -7.54 12.62 4.09
CA VAL A 31 -6.24 13.19 4.42
C VAL A 31 -5.42 13.31 3.14
N HIS A 32 -5.11 14.55 2.75
CA HIS A 32 -4.20 14.82 1.65
C HIS A 32 -2.75 14.64 2.13
N PHE A 33 -1.94 13.90 1.37
CA PHE A 33 -0.53 13.72 1.68
C PHE A 33 0.31 13.46 0.43
N GLU A 34 1.60 13.74 0.54
CA GLU A 34 2.60 13.41 -0.46
C GLU A 34 3.46 12.24 0.02
N PHE A 35 3.85 11.37 -0.91
CA PHE A 35 4.77 10.27 -0.64
C PHE A 35 5.92 10.29 -1.63
N ARG A 36 7.14 10.31 -1.10
CA ARG A 36 8.37 10.09 -1.86
C ARG A 36 9.09 8.89 -1.27
N SER A 37 9.36 7.90 -2.10
CA SER A 37 10.19 6.76 -1.70
C SER A 37 11.65 7.17 -1.71
N ASP A 38 12.44 6.64 -0.77
CA ASP A 38 13.89 6.77 -0.79
C ASP A 38 14.53 6.18 -2.04
N GLU A 39 13.88 5.24 -2.73
CA GLU A 39 14.32 4.78 -4.05
C GLU A 39 14.30 5.93 -5.08
N TYR A 40 13.36 6.85 -5.01
CA TYR A 40 13.20 7.94 -5.98
C TYR A 40 13.37 9.31 -5.32
N ASN A 41 14.43 9.45 -4.53
CA ASN A 41 14.77 10.67 -3.80
C ASN A 41 15.78 11.59 -4.51
N GLY A 42 16.30 11.20 -5.69
CA GLY A 42 17.32 11.97 -6.42
C GLY A 42 18.75 11.77 -5.88
N ILE A 43 18.96 10.79 -4.99
CA ILE A 43 20.26 10.45 -4.40
C ILE A 43 20.55 8.95 -4.61
N THR A 44 19.54 8.10 -4.41
CA THR A 44 19.64 6.65 -4.54
C THR A 44 19.98 6.24 -5.96
N LYS A 45 20.98 5.38 -6.10
CA LYS A 45 21.43 4.84 -7.39
C LYS A 45 20.68 3.55 -7.70
N ASP A 46 20.27 3.40 -8.95
CA ASP A 46 19.73 2.16 -9.46
C ASP A 46 20.81 1.07 -9.39
N SER A 47 20.47 -0.07 -8.79
CA SER A 47 21.43 -1.14 -8.51
C SER A 47 21.95 -1.86 -9.75
N ILE A 48 21.30 -1.70 -10.90
CA ILE A 48 21.67 -2.36 -12.16
C ILE A 48 22.52 -1.43 -13.01
N THR A 49 22.10 -0.17 -13.14
CA THR A 49 22.72 0.81 -14.03
C THR A 49 23.74 1.71 -13.32
N GLY A 50 23.69 1.80 -11.99
CA GLY A 50 24.53 2.70 -11.18
C GLY A 50 24.14 4.18 -11.29
N LEU A 51 23.13 4.53 -12.09
CA LEU A 51 22.67 5.90 -12.29
C LEU A 51 21.77 6.35 -11.14
N VAL A 52 21.82 7.64 -10.80
CA VAL A 52 20.92 8.23 -9.80
C VAL A 52 19.48 8.17 -10.33
N ARG A 53 18.57 7.58 -9.55
CA ARG A 53 17.14 7.52 -9.88
C ARG A 53 16.53 8.94 -9.80
N PRO A 54 15.64 9.31 -10.73
CA PRO A 54 15.02 10.64 -10.72
C PRO A 54 14.11 10.82 -9.50
N VAL A 55 13.87 12.07 -9.11
CA VAL A 55 12.89 12.37 -8.05
C VAL A 55 11.48 12.01 -8.53
N ARG A 56 10.75 11.22 -7.74
CA ARG A 56 9.34 10.90 -7.99
C ARG A 56 8.54 11.08 -6.69
N THR A 57 7.59 12.01 -6.72
CA THR A 57 6.61 12.22 -5.65
C THR A 57 5.24 11.75 -6.12
N ARG A 58 4.50 11.05 -5.25
CA ARG A 58 3.08 10.73 -5.41
C ARG A 58 2.27 11.66 -4.51
N GLN A 59 1.10 12.08 -4.98
CA GLN A 59 0.16 12.88 -4.20
C GLN A 59 -1.14 12.10 -4.10
N TYR A 60 -1.71 12.05 -2.90
CA TYR A 60 -2.95 11.35 -2.61
C TYR A 60 -3.91 12.28 -1.87
N GLN A 61 -5.16 12.30 -2.31
CA GLN A 61 -6.26 13.07 -1.74
C GLN A 61 -6.91 12.37 -0.53
N SER A 62 -6.76 11.05 -0.43
CA SER A 62 -7.31 10.26 0.67
C SER A 62 -6.49 9.01 0.93
N PHE A 63 -6.67 8.40 2.12
CA PHE A 63 -6.09 7.11 2.43
C PHE A 63 -6.60 6.00 1.50
N SER A 64 -7.89 6.04 1.13
CA SER A 64 -8.46 5.08 0.18
C SER A 64 -7.82 5.18 -1.20
N GLN A 65 -7.45 6.39 -1.67
CA GLN A 65 -6.75 6.53 -2.95
C GLN A 65 -5.37 5.83 -2.91
N ALA A 66 -4.62 6.03 -1.84
CA ALA A 66 -3.31 5.40 -1.67
C ALA A 66 -3.39 3.88 -1.46
N GLU A 67 -4.40 3.41 -0.72
CA GLU A 67 -4.71 1.98 -0.56
C GLU A 67 -5.04 1.35 -1.92
N ASP A 68 -5.86 2.02 -2.74
CA ASP A 68 -6.23 1.59 -4.09
C ASP A 68 -5.01 1.48 -5.02
N GLU A 69 -4.11 2.48 -5.02
CA GLU A 69 -2.86 2.39 -5.78
C GLU A 69 -1.97 1.24 -5.28
N ASN A 70 -1.89 1.05 -3.95
CA ASN A 70 -1.07 0.02 -3.32
C ASN A 70 -1.45 -1.38 -3.80
N TYR A 71 -2.72 -1.78 -3.70
CA TYR A 71 -3.08 -3.12 -4.15
C TYR A 71 -3.04 -3.21 -5.67
N ARG A 72 -3.57 -2.24 -6.45
CA ARG A 72 -3.59 -2.29 -7.93
C ARG A 72 -2.21 -2.44 -8.55
N SER A 73 -1.16 -1.89 -7.91
CA SER A 73 0.23 -2.07 -8.34
C SER A 73 0.61 -3.54 -8.59
N ARG A 74 -0.02 -4.47 -7.88
CA ARG A 74 0.27 -5.90 -7.99
C ARG A 74 -0.29 -6.57 -9.25
N ILE A 75 -1.39 -6.06 -9.78
CA ILE A 75 -1.90 -6.45 -11.10
C ILE A 75 -0.94 -5.92 -12.17
N TYR A 76 -0.49 -4.67 -12.05
CA TYR A 76 0.43 -4.07 -13.03
C TYR A 76 1.78 -4.79 -13.09
N LEU A 77 2.24 -5.36 -11.96
CA LEU A 77 3.42 -6.21 -11.91
C LEU A 77 3.17 -7.65 -12.39
N GLY A 78 1.93 -8.03 -12.66
CA GLY A 78 1.57 -9.38 -13.13
C GLY A 78 1.77 -10.48 -12.08
N VAL A 79 1.63 -10.15 -10.79
CA VAL A 79 1.90 -11.10 -9.68
C VAL A 79 0.69 -11.45 -8.83
N HIS A 80 -0.46 -10.80 -9.03
CA HIS A 80 -1.72 -11.08 -8.34
C HIS A 80 -2.92 -10.89 -9.27
N TRP A 81 -4.00 -11.63 -8.99
CA TRP A 81 -5.30 -11.42 -9.62
C TRP A 81 -6.18 -10.48 -8.79
N ARG A 82 -7.23 -9.94 -9.40
CA ARG A 82 -8.16 -9.01 -8.73
C ARG A 82 -8.75 -9.59 -7.45
N ILE A 83 -9.09 -10.88 -7.46
CA ILE A 83 -9.64 -11.56 -6.28
C ILE A 83 -8.66 -11.60 -5.10
N ASP A 84 -7.37 -11.83 -5.35
CA ASP A 84 -6.33 -11.82 -4.30
C ASP A 84 -6.25 -10.46 -3.60
N GLN A 85 -6.50 -9.38 -4.35
CA GLN A 85 -6.49 -8.01 -3.83
C GLN A 85 -7.76 -7.69 -3.06
N GLU A 86 -8.93 -8.01 -3.62
CA GLU A 86 -10.23 -7.70 -3.01
C GLU A 86 -10.37 -8.41 -1.66
N GLU A 87 -10.04 -9.69 -1.61
CA GLU A 87 -10.08 -10.49 -0.37
C GLU A 87 -8.99 -10.06 0.62
N GLY A 88 -7.78 -9.75 0.13
CA GLY A 88 -6.72 -9.18 0.97
C GLY A 88 -7.13 -7.84 1.60
N LYS A 89 -7.83 -6.98 0.85
CA LYS A 89 -8.32 -5.70 1.35
C LYS A 89 -9.34 -5.89 2.46
N ILE A 90 -10.33 -6.75 2.26
CA ILE A 90 -11.34 -7.08 3.26
C ILE A 90 -10.67 -7.63 4.53
N MET A 91 -9.75 -8.59 4.36
CA MET A 91 -9.01 -9.17 5.47
C MET A 91 -8.21 -8.12 6.25
N GLY A 92 -7.45 -7.26 5.56
CA GLY A 92 -6.64 -6.22 6.18
C GLY A 92 -7.46 -5.21 6.98
N ARG A 93 -8.58 -4.73 6.42
CA ARG A 93 -9.49 -3.80 7.11
C ARG A 93 -10.12 -4.43 8.35
N ASN A 94 -10.53 -5.69 8.26
CA ASN A 94 -11.09 -6.43 9.40
C ASN A 94 -10.07 -6.61 10.53
N ILE A 95 -8.82 -6.93 10.20
CA ILE A 95 -7.73 -7.05 11.18
C ILE A 95 -7.50 -5.71 11.89
N ALA A 96 -7.35 -4.62 11.14
CA ALA A 96 -7.15 -3.29 11.70
C ALA A 96 -8.30 -2.88 12.63
N SER A 97 -9.55 -3.02 12.17
CA SER A 97 -10.75 -2.75 12.96
C SER A 97 -10.80 -3.56 14.26
N TYR A 98 -10.44 -4.85 14.20
CA TYR A 98 -10.40 -5.72 15.37
C TYR A 98 -9.35 -5.26 16.39
N ILE A 99 -8.14 -4.95 15.94
CA ILE A 99 -7.05 -4.53 16.83
C ILE A 99 -7.33 -3.13 17.39
N PHE A 100 -7.83 -2.19 16.59
CA PHE A 100 -8.17 -0.84 17.05
C PHE A 100 -9.14 -0.87 18.22
N LYS A 101 -10.21 -1.67 18.12
CA LYS A 101 -11.20 -1.89 19.20
C LYS A 101 -10.61 -2.49 20.48
N LYS A 102 -9.41 -3.10 20.43
CA LYS A 102 -8.72 -3.64 21.61
C LYS A 102 -7.73 -2.65 22.23
N MET A 103 -7.37 -1.60 21.50
CA MET A 103 -6.47 -0.55 22.00
C MET A 103 -7.23 0.60 22.66
N THR A 104 -8.54 0.70 22.41
CA THR A 104 -9.46 1.71 22.93
C THR A 104 -10.46 1.09 23.89
#